data_AF-I6B493-F1
#
_entry.id   AF-I6B493-F1
#
_cell.length_a   1.000
_cell.length_b   1.000
_cell.length_c   1.000
_cell.angle_alpha   90.00
_cell.angle_beta   90.00
_cell.angle_gamma   90.00
#
_symmetry.space_group_name_H-M   'P 1'
#
loop_
_entity.id
_entity.type
_entity.pdbx_description
1 polymer ?
#
loop_
_entity_poly.entity_id
_entity_poly.type
_entity_poly.pdbx_seq_one_letter_code
_entity_poly.pdbx_strand_id
1 'polypeptide(L)'
;MPRTATEQIRIRVPVSRARKVRAILDNLGTDTGSLVNMLFAQVEMKRRIPFAVTETDQETEEILNDPGAMKAINEHRRGKKDRLQGMKEVFG
;
A
#
# COMPACT_ATOMS: atom_id res chain seq x y z
N MET A 1 -22.34 -23.89 -5.60
CA MET A 1 -21.53 -23.07 -4.67
C MET A 1 -20.37 -22.51 -5.47
N PRO A 2 -20.10 -21.20 -5.47
CA PRO A 2 -18.92 -20.68 -6.15
C PRO A 2 -17.69 -21.32 -5.51
N ARG A 3 -16.82 -21.90 -6.34
CA ARG A 3 -15.56 -22.50 -5.91
C ARG A 3 -14.70 -21.34 -5.42
N THR A 4 -14.48 -21.20 -4.12
CA THR A 4 -13.56 -20.18 -3.58
C THR A 4 -12.18 -20.51 -4.13
N ALA A 5 -11.79 -19.84 -5.22
CA ALA A 5 -10.51 -20.07 -5.85
C ALA A 5 -9.42 -19.53 -4.92
N THR A 6 -8.55 -20.41 -4.45
CA THR A 6 -7.39 -20.05 -3.64
C THR A 6 -6.16 -19.98 -4.53
N GLU A 7 -5.35 -18.92 -4.38
CA GLU A 7 -4.08 -18.78 -5.09
C GLU A 7 -2.90 -18.97 -4.13
N GLN A 8 -1.83 -19.62 -4.60
CA GLN A 8 -0.61 -19.82 -3.81
C GLN A 8 0.45 -18.78 -4.19
N ILE A 9 0.88 -18.00 -3.21
CA ILE A 9 1.97 -17.04 -3.35
C ILE A 9 3.22 -17.61 -2.67
N ARG A 10 4.36 -17.61 -3.38
CA ARG A 10 5.66 -18.07 -2.86
C ARG A 10 6.69 -16.96 -2.98
N ILE A 11 7.31 -16.60 -1.85
CA ILE A 11 8.31 -15.52 -1.79
C ILE A 11 9.55 -16.03 -1.06
N ARG A 12 10.73 -15.68 -1.56
CA ARG A 12 12.00 -15.94 -0.87
C ARG A 12 12.27 -14.85 0.15
N VAL A 13 12.56 -15.25 1.38
CA VAL A 13 12.93 -14.34 2.47
C VAL A 13 14.20 -14.86 3.17
N PRO A 14 15.05 -13.97 3.70
CA PRO A 14 16.19 -14.38 4.50
C PRO A 14 15.75 -15.25 5.69
N VAL A 15 16.44 -16.38 5.89
CA VAL A 15 16.07 -17.37 6.93
C VAL A 15 16.07 -16.74 8.33
N SER A 16 17.07 -15.89 8.62
CA SER A 16 17.17 -15.18 9.90
C SER A 16 15.98 -14.25 10.15
N ARG A 17 15.52 -13.53 9.11
CA ARG A 17 14.34 -12.66 9.17
C ARG A 17 13.08 -13.48 9.40
N ALA A 18 12.89 -14.57 8.65
CA ALA A 18 11.73 -15.44 8.79
C ALA A 18 11.58 -16.02 10.20
N ARG A 19 12.70 -16.48 10.80
CA ARG A 19 12.70 -17.02 12.17
C ARG A 19 12.30 -15.97 13.21
N LYS A 20 12.89 -14.76 13.12
CA LYS A 20 12.57 -13.65 14.03
C LYS A 20 11.09 -13.26 13.95
N VAL A 21 10.57 -13.10 12.72
CA VAL A 21 9.16 -12.72 12.51
C VAL A 21 8.21 -13.78 13.06
N ARG A 22 8.48 -15.07 12.83
CA ARG A 22 7.63 -16.15 13.40
C ARG A 22 7.55 -16.07 14.92
N ALA A 23 8.67 -15.95 15.61
CA ALA A 23 8.67 -15.83 17.07
C ALA A 23 7.85 -14.62 17.57
N ILE A 24 7.87 -13.50 16.84
CA ILE A 24 7.04 -12.32 17.16
C ILE A 24 5.55 -12.64 16.92
N LEU A 25 5.20 -13.28 15.81
CA LEU A 25 3.82 -13.59 15.49
C LEU A 25 3.23 -14.63 16.44
N ASP A 26 4.03 -15.61 16.87
CA ASP A 26 3.65 -16.60 17.87
C ASP A 26 3.25 -15.92 19.19
N ASN A 27 4.02 -14.91 19.62
CA ASN A 27 3.69 -14.10 20.80
C ASN A 27 2.41 -13.26 20.62
N LEU A 28 2.05 -12.92 19.38
CA LEU A 28 0.83 -12.19 19.04
C LEU A 28 -0.37 -13.13 18.80
N GLY A 29 -0.18 -14.45 18.88
CA GLY A 29 -1.23 -15.43 18.65
C GLY A 29 -1.67 -15.51 17.19
N THR A 30 -0.77 -15.21 16.24
CA THR A 30 -1.07 -15.24 14.80
C THR A 30 0.04 -15.95 14.03
N ASP A 31 -0.24 -16.33 12.79
CA ASP A 31 0.75 -16.96 11.91
C ASP A 31 1.12 -16.07 10.72
N THR A 32 2.15 -16.50 9.96
CA THR A 32 2.62 -15.75 8.79
C THR A 32 1.56 -15.66 7.70
N GLY A 33 0.73 -16.70 7.52
CA GLY A 33 -0.30 -16.71 6.48
C GLY A 33 -1.41 -15.68 6.76
N SER A 34 -1.86 -15.63 8.00
CA SER A 34 -2.86 -14.69 8.51
C SER A 34 -2.36 -13.25 8.43
N LEU A 35 -1.10 -13.00 8.80
CA LEU A 35 -0.48 -11.69 8.63
C LEU A 35 -0.48 -11.25 7.16
N VAL A 36 -0.06 -12.14 6.24
CA VAL A 36 0.00 -11.84 4.81
C VAL A 36 -1.40 -11.59 4.24
N ASN A 37 -2.38 -12.43 4.58
CA ASN A 37 -3.78 -12.23 4.18
C ASN A 37 -4.34 -10.89 4.70
N MET A 38 -4.01 -10.53 5.95
CA MET A 38 -4.42 -9.24 6.51
C MET A 38 -3.78 -8.07 5.76
N LEU A 39 -2.50 -8.19 5.36
CA LEU A 39 -1.84 -7.21 4.51
C LEU A 39 -2.54 -7.07 3.14
N PHE A 40 -2.88 -8.18 2.49
CA PHE A 40 -3.64 -8.16 1.23
C PHE A 40 -4.98 -7.45 1.40
N ALA A 41 -5.74 -7.79 2.45
CA ALA A 41 -7.02 -7.13 2.75
C ALA A 41 -6.84 -5.62 2.96
N GLN A 42 -5.81 -5.18 3.69
CA GLN A 42 -5.54 -3.75 3.89
C GLN A 42 -5.21 -3.03 2.57
N VAL A 43 -4.41 -3.64 1.71
CA VAL A 43 -4.05 -3.09 0.40
C VAL A 43 -5.28 -3.01 -0.51
N GLU A 44 -6.10 -4.06 -0.55
CA GLU A 44 -7.35 -4.11 -1.33
C GLU A 44 -8.31 -3.01 -0.87
N MET A 45 -8.57 -2.93 0.43
CA MET A 45 -9.54 -1.99 1.00
C MET A 45 -9.10 -0.52 0.84
N LYS A 46 -7.81 -0.24 1.06
CA LYS A 46 -7.32 1.15 1.11
C LYS A 46 -6.65 1.61 -0.17
N ARG A 47 -6.41 0.71 -1.13
CA ARG A 47 -5.67 0.95 -2.38
C ARG A 47 -4.33 1.65 -2.15
N ARG A 48 -3.67 1.32 -1.03
CA ARG A 48 -2.38 1.89 -0.61
C ARG A 48 -1.65 0.94 0.32
N ILE A 49 -0.34 1.13 0.43
CA ILE A 49 0.50 0.44 1.40
C ILE A 49 0.06 0.86 2.83
N PRO A 50 -0.13 -0.08 3.77
CA PRO A 50 -0.70 0.23 5.09
C PRO A 50 0.30 0.76 6.12
N PHE A 51 1.52 1.09 5.68
CA PHE A 51 2.56 1.72 6.50
C PHE A 51 3.09 2.96 5.78
N ALA A 52 3.54 3.94 6.55
CA ALA A 52 4.24 5.10 5.99
C ALA A 52 5.56 4.62 5.38
N VAL A 53 5.76 4.93 4.10
CA VAL A 53 7.06 4.75 3.45
C VAL A 53 7.92 5.93 3.89
N THR A 54 8.83 5.69 4.82
CA THR A 54 9.69 6.73 5.42
C THR A 54 11.06 6.82 4.76
N GLU A 55 11.42 5.83 3.96
CA GLU A 55 12.64 5.85 3.14
C GLU A 55 12.25 6.37 1.76
N THR A 56 12.60 7.62 1.50
CA THR A 56 12.63 8.22 0.16
C THR A 56 14.03 8.05 -0.40
N ASP A 57 14.16 7.70 -1.68
CA ASP A 57 15.45 7.78 -2.35
C ASP A 57 15.84 9.26 -2.56
N GLN A 58 17.12 9.52 -2.83
CA GLN A 58 17.62 10.89 -3.03
C GLN A 58 16.86 11.63 -4.12
N GLU A 59 16.49 10.94 -5.20
CA GLU A 59 15.70 11.50 -6.30
C GLU A 59 14.31 11.97 -5.82
N THR A 60 13.63 11.16 -5.00
CA THR A 60 12.34 11.53 -4.41
C THR A 60 12.49 12.68 -3.41
N GLU A 61 13.58 12.74 -2.65
CA GLU A 61 13.86 13.87 -1.75
C GLU A 61 14.13 15.17 -2.51
N GLU A 62 14.88 15.12 -3.61
CA GLU A 62 15.13 16.26 -4.49
C GLU A 62 13.82 16.79 -5.09
N ILE A 63 12.94 15.90 -5.56
CA ILE A 63 11.62 16.26 -6.10
C ILE A 63 10.71 16.86 -5.02
N LEU A 64 10.73 16.30 -3.80
CA LEU A 64 9.91 16.81 -2.69
C LEU A 64 10.38 18.17 -2.19
N ASN A 65 11.68 18.46 -2.31
CA ASN A 65 12.28 19.73 -1.91
C ASN A 65 12.20 20.81 -3.00
N ASP A 66 11.89 20.45 -4.26
CA ASP A 66 11.66 21.42 -5.34
C ASP A 66 10.28 22.10 -5.21
N PRO A 67 10.22 23.43 -4.95
CA PRO A 67 8.97 24.17 -4.86
C PRO A 67 8.11 24.12 -6.15
N GLY A 68 8.75 24.00 -7.31
CA GLY A 68 8.09 23.88 -8.61
C GLY A 68 7.40 22.52 -8.77
N ALA A 69 8.09 21.45 -8.39
CA ALA A 69 7.55 20.09 -8.41
C ALA A 69 6.37 19.94 -7.44
N MET A 70 6.48 20.46 -6.22
CA MET A 70 5.38 20.41 -5.24
C MET A 70 4.16 21.23 -5.68
N LYS A 71 4.37 22.36 -6.37
CA LYS A 71 3.27 23.14 -6.97
C LYS A 71 2.56 22.34 -8.07
N ALA A 72 3.32 21.70 -8.97
CA ALA A 72 2.77 20.86 -10.03
C ALA A 72 2.00 19.63 -9.48
N ILE A 73 2.52 18.97 -8.45
CA ILE A 73 1.84 17.85 -7.77
C ILE A 73 0.51 18.30 -7.16
N ASN A 74 0.50 19.46 -6.49
CA ASN A 74 -0.71 20.01 -5.86
C ASN A 74 -1.76 20.45 -6.90
N GLU A 75 -1.34 21.07 -8.00
CA GLU A 75 -2.22 21.45 -9.11
C GLU A 75 -2.82 20.22 -9.79
N HIS A 76 -2.02 19.19 -10.06
CA HIS A 76 -2.50 17.95 -10.66
C HIS A 76 -3.52 17.24 -9.74
N ARG A 77 -3.25 17.22 -8.43
CA ARG A 77 -4.16 16.64 -7.43
C ARG A 77 -5.46 17.43 -7.30
N ARG A 78 -5.45 18.76 -7.45
CA ARG A 78 -6.65 19.60 -7.50
C ARG A 78 -7.48 19.34 -8.76
N GLY A 79 -6.86 19.41 -9.94
CA GLY A 79 -7.58 19.19 -11.21
C GLY A 79 -8.21 17.81 -11.32
N LYS A 80 -7.60 16.78 -10.69
CA LYS A 80 -8.18 15.44 -10.62
C LYS A 80 -9.43 15.38 -9.73
N LYS A 81 -9.46 16.14 -8.63
CA LYS A 81 -10.65 16.26 -7.76
C LYS A 81 -11.80 16.97 -8.46
N ASP A 82 -11.52 18.06 -9.16
CA ASP A 82 -12.55 18.85 -9.86
C ASP A 82 -13.20 18.04 -10.99
N ARG A 83 -12.40 17.28 -11.75
CA ARG A 83 -12.92 16.33 -12.75
C ARG A 83 -13.80 15.23 -12.15
N LEU A 84 -13.39 14.66 -11.02
CA LEU A 84 -14.17 13.64 -10.31
C LEU A 84 -15.50 14.17 -9.78
N GLN A 85 -15.53 15.45 -9.37
CA GLN A 85 -16.75 16.11 -8.90
C GLN A 85 -17.71 16.40 -10.07
N GLY A 86 -17.21 16.97 -11.17
CA GLY A 86 -18.04 17.19 -12.37
C GLY A 86 -18.61 15.89 -12.97
N MET A 87 -17.85 14.79 -12.96
CA MET A 87 -18.38 13.49 -13.40
C MET A 87 -19.49 12.95 -12.49
N LYS A 88 -19.44 13.21 -11.18
CA LYS A 88 -20.53 12.82 -10.26
C LYS A 88 -21.78 13.66 -10.47
N GLU A 89 -21.65 14.93 -10.84
CA GLU A 89 -22.78 15.82 -11.10
C GLU A 89 -23.47 15.52 -12.45
N VAL A 90 -22.72 14.97 -13.42
CA VAL A 90 -23.25 14.63 -14.76
C VAL A 90 -23.86 13.22 -14.81
N PHE A 91 -23.34 12.28 -14.02
CA PHE A 91 -23.70 10.86 -14.10
C PHE A 91 -24.28 10.28 -12.80
N GLY A 92 -24.53 11.10 -11.78
CA GLY A 92 -25.22 10.74 -10.54
C GLY A 92 -26.61 11.33 -10.47
#